data_AF-E8X7T8-F1
#
_entry.id   AF-E8X7T8-F1
#
_cell.length_a   1.000
_cell.length_b   1.000
_cell.length_c   1.000
_cell.angle_alpha   90.00
_cell.angle_beta   90.00
_cell.angle_gamma   90.00
#
_symmetry.space_group_name_H-M   'P 1'
#
loop_
_entity.id
_entity.type
_entity.pdbx_description
1 polymer ?
#
loop_
_entity_poly.entity_id
_entity_poly.type
_entity_poly.pdbx_seq_one_letter_code
_entity_poly.pdbx_strand_id
1 'polypeptide(L)'
;MKNGLEVGGRFVGNVCLGIALAAAGLGLGGCKVGSSGGSGGTGGGGGTSDPNHVYATGNWQIQATPTKGVAPFTSLGGFINEQGTDPGINDLTTGAFQAQSTSCYVNTPTVPLQGAVLAYQLGLRSFAVDGQFLTISAAEDATVTHMTGTYSITGGCADGATGNLAGTKYAALSGTYKGSVTAGTTPETMQLVLSQFQQGTGDGVFLVSGNASFTGFSCFNQASLASADGGIAGSAVNLSFVTNDPTSARLLLTGTITSDAKTFNVSSAMVTGGNCAGSIGTAVLTQQ
;
A
#
# COMPACT_ATOMS: atom_id res chain seq x y z
N MET A 1 -45.92 9.78 -14.80
CA MET A 1 -46.36 9.41 -13.45
C MET A 1 -45.11 9.10 -12.65
N LYS A 2 -44.76 10.01 -11.74
CA LYS A 2 -43.66 9.87 -10.78
C LYS A 2 -44.11 8.90 -9.70
N ASN A 3 -43.23 8.02 -9.23
CA ASN A 3 -43.27 7.48 -7.87
C ASN A 3 -41.84 7.24 -7.42
N GLY A 4 -41.36 8.13 -6.57
CA GLY A 4 -40.15 7.95 -5.78
C GLY A 4 -40.48 7.15 -4.53
N LEU A 5 -39.49 6.38 -4.07
CA LEU A 5 -39.48 5.83 -2.73
C LEU A 5 -38.07 6.08 -2.16
N GLU A 6 -37.95 7.17 -1.42
CA GLU A 6 -36.87 7.37 -0.46
C GLU A 6 -37.17 6.50 0.76
N VAL A 7 -36.20 5.70 1.20
CA VAL A 7 -36.20 5.11 2.54
C VAL A 7 -34.88 5.49 3.20
N GLY A 8 -34.98 6.49 4.09
CA GLY A 8 -33.93 6.86 5.01
C GLY A 8 -33.80 5.85 6.14
N GLY A 9 -32.57 5.45 6.43
CA GLY A 9 -32.23 4.64 7.59
C GLY A 9 -31.00 5.23 8.27
N ARG A 10 -31.22 6.07 9.28
CA ARG A 10 -30.18 6.47 10.24
C ARG A 10 -29.89 5.27 11.14
N PHE A 11 -28.64 4.84 11.24
CA PHE A 11 -28.17 4.03 12.36
C PHE A 11 -26.95 4.71 12.98
N VAL A 12 -27.20 5.33 14.12
CA VAL A 12 -26.19 5.77 15.09
C VAL A 12 -26.07 4.62 16.09
N GLY A 13 -24.90 4.00 16.16
CA GLY A 13 -24.60 2.92 17.10
C GLY A 13 -23.14 2.99 17.51
N ASN A 14 -22.85 3.82 18.52
CA ASN A 14 -21.60 3.77 19.26
C ASN A 14 -21.49 2.41 19.94
N VAL A 15 -20.56 1.58 19.47
CA VAL A 15 -20.13 0.39 20.21
C VAL A 15 -18.69 0.62 20.65
N CYS A 16 -18.53 1.07 21.89
CA CYS A 16 -17.27 0.95 22.62
C CYS A 16 -17.01 -0.54 22.87
N LEU A 17 -16.22 -1.18 22.03
CA LEU A 17 -15.70 -2.51 22.29
C LEU A 17 -14.34 -2.36 22.99
N GLY A 18 -14.36 -2.55 24.31
CA GLY A 18 -13.15 -2.58 25.12
C GLY A 18 -12.26 -3.75 24.71
N ILE A 19 -11.00 -3.45 24.41
CA ILE A 19 -9.95 -4.43 24.21
C ILE A 19 -9.54 -4.95 25.59
N ALA A 20 -9.88 -6.22 25.87
CA ALA A 20 -9.31 -6.95 26.99
C ALA A 20 -7.93 -7.47 26.58
N LEU A 21 -6.87 -6.83 27.09
CA LEU A 21 -5.52 -7.40 27.09
C LEU A 21 -5.50 -8.55 28.11
N ALA A 22 -5.34 -9.79 27.62
CA ALA A 22 -5.04 -10.94 28.47
C ALA A 22 -3.56 -10.89 28.88
N ALA A 23 -3.29 -10.35 30.07
CA ALA A 23 -2.00 -10.47 30.72
C ALA A 23 -1.87 -11.86 31.36
N ALA A 24 -0.96 -12.68 30.82
CA ALA A 24 -0.57 -13.95 31.42
C ALA A 24 0.25 -13.67 32.70
N GLY A 25 -0.18 -14.31 33.80
CA GLY A 25 0.35 -14.06 35.13
C GLY A 25 1.70 -14.71 35.41
N LEU A 26 2.48 -14.00 36.23
CA LEU A 26 3.39 -14.59 37.22
C LEU A 26 3.12 -13.87 38.53
N GLY A 27 2.64 -14.63 39.53
CA GLY A 27 2.36 -14.13 40.86
C GLY A 27 3.59 -14.12 41.76
N LEU A 28 3.62 -13.17 42.70
CA LEU A 28 3.62 -13.40 44.17
C LEU A 28 4.20 -12.17 44.88
N GLY A 29 3.45 -11.64 45.85
CA GLY A 29 4.03 -10.91 46.98
C GLY A 29 3.33 -9.62 47.45
N GLY A 30 2.46 -9.75 48.46
CA GLY A 30 2.53 -8.90 49.67
C GLY A 30 1.84 -7.54 49.68
N CYS A 31 0.78 -7.43 50.50
CA CYS A 31 0.05 -6.22 50.88
C CYS A 31 0.90 -5.13 51.55
N LYS A 32 0.56 -3.84 51.35
CA LYS A 32 0.25 -2.86 52.42
C LYS A 32 -0.59 -1.69 51.89
N VAL A 33 -1.67 -1.39 52.61
CA VAL A 33 -2.44 -0.15 52.55
C VAL A 33 -1.79 0.85 53.52
N GLY A 34 -1.44 2.03 53.05
CA GLY A 34 -0.92 3.14 53.85
C GLY A 34 -1.28 4.46 53.19
N SER A 35 -2.25 5.15 53.77
CA SER A 35 -2.66 6.50 53.39
C SER A 35 -1.91 7.50 54.27
N SER A 36 -1.16 8.43 53.66
CA SER A 36 -0.95 9.81 54.14
C SER A 36 0.19 10.53 53.39
N GLY A 37 -0.10 11.73 52.89
CA GLY A 37 0.82 12.87 53.02
C GLY A 37 1.82 13.16 51.91
N GLY A 38 1.48 14.13 51.05
CA GLY A 38 2.27 15.37 50.94
C GLY A 38 3.52 15.43 50.05
N SER A 39 3.42 16.33 49.08
CA SER A 39 4.48 17.26 48.60
C SER A 39 5.54 16.77 47.60
N GLY A 40 5.52 17.42 46.43
CA GLY A 40 6.73 17.95 45.79
C GLY A 40 7.57 16.95 45.01
N GLY A 41 7.27 16.80 43.71
CA GLY A 41 8.13 16.08 42.79
C GLY A 41 7.86 16.50 41.35
N THR A 42 8.41 17.64 40.95
CA THR A 42 8.63 17.99 39.54
C THR A 42 9.59 16.95 38.95
N GLY A 43 9.04 15.97 38.24
CA GLY A 43 9.78 14.95 37.51
C GLY A 43 9.22 14.83 36.11
N GLY A 44 9.51 15.83 35.26
CA GLY A 44 9.37 15.71 33.82
C GLY A 44 10.36 14.66 33.32
N GLY A 45 9.91 13.40 33.24
CA GLY A 45 10.55 12.37 32.44
C GLY A 45 10.05 12.55 31.02
N GLY A 46 10.67 13.47 30.28
CA GLY A 46 10.52 13.53 28.83
C GLY A 46 10.87 12.16 28.27
N GLY A 47 9.89 11.47 27.69
CA GLY A 47 10.17 10.40 26.77
C GLY A 47 11.13 10.97 25.74
N THR A 48 12.35 10.45 25.71
CA THR A 48 13.30 10.77 24.66
C THR A 48 12.72 10.15 23.40
N SER A 49 11.88 10.90 22.68
CA SER A 49 11.56 10.59 21.29
C SER A 49 12.90 10.39 20.60
N ASP A 50 13.16 9.21 20.04
CA ASP A 50 14.37 9.01 19.25
C ASP A 50 14.27 10.00 18.07
N PRO A 51 15.16 11.01 17.98
CA PRO A 51 15.11 11.99 16.91
C PRO A 51 15.35 11.35 15.52
N ASN A 52 15.67 10.05 15.47
CA ASN A 52 15.89 9.28 14.24
C ASN A 52 14.80 8.24 13.95
N HIS A 53 13.63 8.28 14.58
CA HIS A 53 12.55 7.36 14.23
C HIS A 53 12.13 7.57 12.77
N VAL A 54 12.25 6.51 11.98
CA VAL A 54 11.81 6.49 10.58
C VAL A 54 10.45 5.85 10.55
N TYR A 55 9.43 6.60 10.12
CA TYR A 55 8.07 6.07 10.05
C TYR A 55 7.94 4.96 9.00
N ALA A 56 7.19 3.92 9.36
CA ALA A 56 6.73 2.85 8.48
C ALA A 56 5.83 3.37 7.35
N THR A 57 5.31 4.59 7.46
CA THR A 57 4.45 5.22 6.45
C THR A 57 5.08 5.18 5.06
N GLY A 58 4.34 4.62 4.09
CA GLY A 58 4.77 4.56 2.70
C GLY A 58 4.17 3.41 1.90
N ASN A 59 4.70 3.22 0.69
CA ASN A 59 4.31 2.16 -0.24
C ASN A 59 5.11 0.89 0.06
N TRP A 60 4.42 -0.23 0.23
CA TRP A 60 5.01 -1.51 0.63
C TRP A 60 4.55 -2.64 -0.28
N GLN A 61 5.48 -3.52 -0.62
CA GLN A 61 5.19 -4.85 -1.16
C GLN A 61 5.56 -5.88 -0.11
N ILE A 62 4.64 -6.77 0.24
CA ILE A 62 4.85 -7.86 1.19
C ILE A 62 4.67 -9.19 0.46
N GLN A 63 5.71 -10.00 0.45
CA GLN A 63 5.69 -11.36 -0.07
C GLN A 63 5.34 -12.35 1.04
N ALA A 64 4.44 -13.28 0.73
CA ALA A 64 3.96 -14.27 1.67
C ALA A 64 4.46 -15.66 1.30
N THR A 65 5.01 -16.38 2.28
CA THR A 65 5.41 -17.78 2.16
C THR A 65 4.55 -18.63 3.09
N PRO A 66 3.54 -19.35 2.58
CA PRO A 66 2.67 -20.21 3.39
C PRO A 66 3.47 -21.30 4.12
N THR A 67 3.16 -21.50 5.40
CA THR A 67 3.71 -22.60 6.21
C THR A 67 2.64 -23.62 6.61
N LYS A 68 1.37 -23.21 6.63
CA LYS A 68 0.23 -24.07 6.97
C LYS A 68 -1.05 -23.55 6.32
N GLY A 69 -1.96 -24.47 5.97
CA GLY A 69 -3.30 -24.14 5.48
C GLY A 69 -3.35 -23.76 4.01
N VAL A 70 -4.53 -23.30 3.56
CA VAL A 70 -4.73 -22.80 2.19
C VAL A 70 -4.07 -21.42 2.08
N ALA A 71 -3.13 -21.26 1.15
CA ALA A 71 -2.49 -19.98 0.89
C ALA A 71 -3.50 -19.00 0.27
N PRO A 72 -3.89 -17.89 0.91
CA PRO A 72 -4.95 -17.02 0.40
C PRO A 72 -4.45 -15.97 -0.63
N PHE A 73 -3.16 -15.64 -0.56
CA PHE A 73 -2.46 -14.70 -1.44
C PHE A 73 -0.98 -15.09 -1.54
N THR A 74 -0.33 -14.70 -2.63
CA THR A 74 1.13 -14.76 -2.76
C THR A 74 1.80 -13.48 -2.28
N SER A 75 1.10 -12.36 -2.38
CA SER A 75 1.63 -11.06 -2.03
C SER A 75 0.57 -10.02 -1.71
N LEU A 76 0.98 -8.96 -1.02
CA LEU A 76 0.19 -7.78 -0.68
C LEU A 76 0.96 -6.54 -1.15
N GLY A 77 0.34 -5.69 -1.98
CA GLY A 77 0.92 -4.40 -2.38
C GLY A 77 0.03 -3.26 -1.90
N GLY A 78 0.58 -2.24 -1.23
CA GLY A 78 -0.25 -1.11 -0.81
C GLY A 78 0.43 -0.16 0.15
N PHE A 79 -0.33 0.48 1.02
CA PHE A 79 0.21 1.50 1.92
C PHE A 79 0.08 1.15 3.39
N ILE A 80 1.07 1.61 4.15
CA ILE A 80 1.04 1.73 5.61
C ILE A 80 1.03 3.23 5.92
N ASN A 81 0.27 3.61 6.94
CA ASN A 81 0.21 4.96 7.49
C ASN A 81 0.23 4.88 9.01
N GLU A 82 1.44 5.05 9.55
CA GLU A 82 1.74 5.18 10.97
C GLU A 82 1.41 6.61 11.41
N GLN A 83 0.52 6.70 12.40
CA GLN A 83 -0.03 7.93 12.96
C GLN A 83 0.46 8.03 14.40
N GLY A 84 1.46 8.86 14.60
CA GLY A 84 2.12 9.03 15.89
C GLY A 84 2.55 10.47 16.10
N THR A 85 2.38 10.98 17.32
CA THR A 85 3.06 12.20 17.75
C THR A 85 4.30 11.89 18.59
N ASP A 86 4.43 10.65 19.08
CA ASP A 86 5.52 10.16 19.93
C ASP A 86 6.18 8.95 19.25
N PRO A 87 7.15 9.19 18.35
CA PRO A 87 7.70 8.17 17.47
C PRO A 87 8.17 6.90 18.20
N GLY A 88 7.68 5.74 17.77
CA GLY A 88 8.09 4.43 18.27
C GLY A 88 7.40 4.01 19.58
N ILE A 89 6.46 4.80 20.12
CA ILE A 89 5.73 4.48 21.35
C ILE A 89 4.24 4.25 21.02
N ASN A 90 3.94 3.05 20.53
CA ASN A 90 2.58 2.59 20.26
C ASN A 90 1.81 3.50 19.29
N ASP A 91 2.43 3.78 18.15
CA ASP A 91 1.88 4.64 17.12
C ASP A 91 0.71 3.95 16.40
N LEU A 92 -0.46 4.58 16.40
CA LEU A 92 -1.66 4.05 15.76
C LEU A 92 -1.36 3.88 14.28
N THR A 93 -1.49 2.67 13.77
CA THR A 93 -1.11 2.38 12.39
C THR A 93 -2.30 1.85 11.62
N THR A 94 -2.47 2.39 10.42
CA THR A 94 -3.48 1.96 9.45
C THR A 94 -2.78 1.45 8.19
N GLY A 95 -3.44 0.60 7.43
CA GLY A 95 -2.95 0.20 6.12
C GLY A 95 -4.07 -0.30 5.22
N ALA A 96 -3.81 -0.30 3.93
CA ALA A 96 -4.67 -0.98 2.97
C ALA A 96 -3.79 -1.61 1.89
N PHE A 97 -4.00 -2.91 1.65
CA PHE A 97 -3.21 -3.67 0.71
C PHE A 97 -4.08 -4.35 -0.34
N GLN A 98 -3.66 -4.29 -1.58
CA GLN A 98 -4.16 -5.13 -2.66
C GLN A 98 -3.52 -6.51 -2.60
N ALA A 99 -4.33 -7.53 -2.37
CA ALA A 99 -3.92 -8.92 -2.35
C ALA A 99 -3.84 -9.49 -3.76
N GLN A 100 -2.68 -10.01 -4.11
CA GLN A 100 -2.54 -10.92 -5.23
C GLN A 100 -3.09 -12.28 -4.79
N SER A 101 -4.40 -12.42 -4.92
CA SER A 101 -5.11 -13.61 -4.47
C SER A 101 -4.79 -14.83 -5.32
N THR A 102 -4.75 -15.98 -4.67
CA THR A 102 -4.68 -17.31 -5.31
C THR A 102 -6.04 -17.97 -5.42
N SER A 103 -7.00 -17.61 -4.55
CA SER A 103 -8.33 -18.25 -4.46
C SER A 103 -9.28 -17.58 -3.46
N CYS A 104 -8.75 -16.99 -2.38
CA CYS A 104 -9.54 -16.60 -1.21
C CYS A 104 -9.98 -15.12 -1.14
N TYR A 105 -9.44 -14.26 -2.00
CA TYR A 105 -9.72 -12.83 -2.10
C TYR A 105 -10.06 -12.46 -3.56
N VAL A 106 -10.92 -13.26 -4.19
CA VAL A 106 -11.15 -13.27 -5.65
C VAL A 106 -11.90 -12.04 -6.20
N ASN A 107 -12.70 -11.36 -5.38
CA ASN A 107 -13.62 -10.31 -5.87
C ASN A 107 -13.29 -8.90 -5.37
N THR A 108 -12.44 -8.78 -4.35
CA THR A 108 -12.10 -7.50 -3.71
C THR A 108 -10.68 -7.61 -3.17
N PRO A 109 -9.67 -7.07 -3.88
CA PRO A 109 -8.28 -7.28 -3.52
C PRO A 109 -7.88 -6.44 -2.31
N THR A 110 -8.63 -5.40 -1.95
CA THR A 110 -8.21 -4.50 -0.87
C THR A 110 -8.53 -5.09 0.51
N VAL A 111 -7.49 -5.30 1.29
CA VAL A 111 -7.52 -5.72 2.70
C VAL A 111 -7.17 -4.51 3.56
N PRO A 112 -8.16 -3.81 4.16
CA PRO A 112 -7.90 -2.72 5.08
C PRO A 112 -7.49 -3.29 6.45
N LEU A 113 -6.47 -2.70 7.07
CA LEU A 113 -5.93 -3.08 8.37
C LEU A 113 -5.76 -1.90 9.31
N GLN A 114 -5.76 -2.22 10.60
CA GLN A 114 -5.45 -1.31 11.69
C GLN A 114 -4.63 -2.02 12.75
N GLY A 115 -3.87 -1.27 13.53
CA GLY A 115 -3.10 -1.78 14.65
C GLY A 115 -2.11 -0.73 15.14
N ALA A 116 -0.88 -1.14 15.43
CA ALA A 116 0.12 -0.23 15.96
C ALA A 116 1.55 -0.62 15.58
N VAL A 117 2.44 0.36 15.61
CA VAL A 117 3.89 0.18 15.62
C VAL A 117 4.39 0.46 17.04
N LEU A 118 5.14 -0.49 17.61
CA LEU A 118 5.82 -0.34 18.90
C LEU A 118 7.31 -0.58 18.70
N ALA A 119 8.11 0.48 18.83
CA ALA A 119 9.49 0.52 18.35
C ALA A 119 9.56 0.10 16.87
N TYR A 120 10.10 -1.09 16.58
CA TYR A 120 10.17 -1.67 15.23
C TYR A 120 9.17 -2.82 15.01
N GLN A 121 8.24 -3.04 15.94
CA GLN A 121 7.27 -4.12 15.85
C GLN A 121 5.96 -3.60 15.25
N LEU A 122 5.63 -4.07 14.06
CA LEU A 122 4.38 -3.80 13.37
C LEU A 122 3.36 -4.91 13.67
N GLY A 123 2.26 -4.53 14.32
CA GLY A 123 1.09 -5.39 14.50
C GLY A 123 -0.11 -4.83 13.75
N LEU A 124 -0.64 -5.56 12.77
CA LEU A 124 -1.82 -5.16 12.02
C LEU A 124 -2.87 -6.26 12.00
N ARG A 125 -4.15 -5.88 12.06
CA ARG A 125 -5.29 -6.77 11.88
C ARG A 125 -6.27 -6.17 10.91
N SER A 126 -6.74 -6.99 9.97
CA SER A 126 -7.72 -6.58 8.99
C SER A 126 -9.13 -6.51 9.57
N PHE A 127 -9.99 -5.78 8.87
CA PHE A 127 -11.43 -6.00 8.96
C PHE A 127 -11.82 -7.30 8.24
N ALA A 128 -13.06 -7.75 8.43
CA ALA A 128 -13.58 -8.91 7.71
C ALA A 128 -13.66 -8.61 6.22
N VAL A 129 -12.92 -9.36 5.40
CA VAL A 129 -13.03 -9.36 3.94
C VAL A 129 -13.36 -10.79 3.52
N ASP A 130 -14.49 -10.98 2.85
CA ASP A 130 -15.02 -12.32 2.51
C ASP A 130 -15.14 -13.25 3.74
N GLY A 131 -15.45 -12.68 4.91
CA GLY A 131 -15.57 -13.42 6.17
C GLY A 131 -14.23 -13.86 6.80
N GLN A 132 -13.11 -13.34 6.28
CA GLN A 132 -11.76 -13.67 6.74
C GLN A 132 -11.10 -12.45 7.41
N PHE A 133 -10.31 -12.71 8.44
CA PHE A 133 -9.49 -11.72 9.11
C PHE A 133 -8.02 -12.11 8.97
N LEU A 134 -7.23 -11.20 8.40
CA LEU A 134 -5.79 -11.28 8.32
C LEU A 134 -5.17 -10.61 9.55
N THR A 135 -4.20 -11.26 10.18
CA THR A 135 -3.32 -10.65 11.19
C THR A 135 -1.88 -10.73 10.71
N ILE A 136 -1.16 -9.62 10.82
CA ILE A 136 0.25 -9.46 10.48
C ILE A 136 1.00 -9.10 11.76
N SER A 137 2.08 -9.81 12.03
CA SER A 137 3.04 -9.48 13.09
C SER A 137 4.43 -9.48 12.47
N ALA A 138 5.06 -8.31 12.38
CA ALA A 138 6.33 -8.13 11.69
C ALA A 138 7.29 -7.24 12.50
N ALA A 139 8.57 -7.36 12.20
CA ALA A 139 9.63 -6.51 12.69
C ALA A 139 10.28 -5.79 11.51
N GLU A 140 10.37 -4.47 11.62
CA GLU A 140 11.05 -3.59 10.67
C GLU A 140 12.56 -3.61 10.93
N ASP A 141 13.34 -3.40 9.88
CA ASP A 141 14.77 -3.14 10.01
C ASP A 141 15.03 -1.70 10.48
N ALA A 142 16.25 -1.41 10.93
CA ALA A 142 16.58 -0.09 11.47
C ALA A 142 16.43 1.07 10.45
N THR A 143 16.40 0.77 9.14
CA THR A 143 16.20 1.76 8.08
C THR A 143 14.74 1.87 7.63
N VAL A 144 13.87 0.99 8.13
CA VAL A 144 12.44 0.89 7.77
C VAL A 144 12.26 0.80 6.25
N THR A 145 13.16 0.05 5.60
CA THR A 145 13.09 -0.30 4.18
C THR A 145 12.69 -1.75 3.97
N HIS A 146 12.86 -2.58 5.00
CA HIS A 146 12.52 -3.99 4.97
C HIS A 146 11.78 -4.38 6.26
N MET A 147 10.93 -5.39 6.16
CA MET A 147 10.33 -6.03 7.33
C MET A 147 10.29 -7.54 7.16
N THR A 148 10.33 -8.28 8.27
CA THR A 148 10.10 -9.73 8.27
C THR A 148 9.13 -10.10 9.37
N GLY A 149 8.33 -11.13 9.16
CA GLY A 149 7.29 -11.46 10.12
C GLY A 149 6.48 -12.68 9.76
N THR A 150 5.28 -12.73 10.31
CA THR A 150 4.31 -13.80 10.07
C THR A 150 2.94 -13.23 9.78
N TYR A 151 2.11 -14.05 9.15
CA TYR A 151 0.68 -13.81 9.05
C TYR A 151 -0.13 -15.00 9.58
N SER A 152 -1.36 -14.71 9.98
CA SER A 152 -2.39 -15.71 10.24
C SER A 152 -3.75 -15.26 9.68
N ILE A 153 -4.56 -16.23 9.27
CA ILE A 153 -5.95 -16.02 8.85
C ILE A 153 -6.88 -16.71 9.83
N THR A 154 -7.98 -16.03 10.15
CA THR A 154 -9.11 -16.61 10.88
C THR A 154 -10.41 -16.38 10.11
N GLY A 155 -11.29 -17.38 10.08
CA GLY A 155 -12.54 -17.36 9.32
C GLY A 155 -12.38 -17.65 7.82
N GLY A 156 -13.52 -17.74 7.14
CA GLY A 156 -13.66 -17.94 5.69
C GLY A 156 -12.86 -19.11 5.10
N CYS A 157 -12.41 -18.95 3.85
CA CYS A 157 -11.87 -20.07 3.06
C CYS A 157 -10.43 -20.48 3.43
N ALA A 158 -9.63 -19.58 3.98
CA ALA A 158 -8.27 -19.85 4.43
C ALA A 158 -8.15 -19.92 5.96
N ASP A 159 -9.23 -20.29 6.67
CA ASP A 159 -9.22 -20.39 8.13
C ASP A 159 -8.06 -21.26 8.65
N GLY A 160 -7.33 -20.74 9.63
CA GLY A 160 -6.17 -21.39 10.21
C GLY A 160 -4.90 -21.39 9.35
N ALA A 161 -4.91 -20.69 8.20
CA ALA A 161 -3.72 -20.50 7.39
C ALA A 161 -2.71 -19.61 8.11
N THR A 162 -1.43 -19.97 7.98
CA THR A 162 -0.31 -19.19 8.53
C THR A 162 0.87 -19.21 7.58
N GLY A 163 1.76 -18.23 7.71
CA GLY A 163 3.00 -18.21 6.96
C GLY A 163 3.96 -17.11 7.39
N ASN A 164 5.08 -17.06 6.70
CA ASN A 164 6.08 -16.01 6.87
C ASN A 164 5.82 -14.87 5.90
N LEU A 165 6.26 -13.67 6.27
CA LEU A 165 6.21 -12.46 5.47
C LEU A 165 7.60 -11.85 5.31
N ALA A 166 7.87 -11.29 4.14
CA ALA A 166 8.98 -10.39 3.89
C ALA A 166 8.47 -9.16 3.13
N GLY A 167 8.67 -7.97 3.69
CA GLY A 167 8.22 -6.71 3.11
C GLY A 167 9.38 -5.84 2.63
N THR A 168 9.14 -5.08 1.58
CA THR A 168 10.04 -4.08 1.01
C THR A 168 9.29 -2.77 0.80
N LYS A 169 9.85 -1.67 1.29
CA LYS A 169 9.34 -0.32 1.08
C LYS A 169 9.80 0.21 -0.29
N TYR A 170 8.90 0.85 -1.00
CA TYR A 170 9.15 1.43 -2.31
C TYR A 170 9.19 2.96 -2.21
N ALA A 171 10.20 3.55 -2.85
CA ALA A 171 10.26 4.99 -3.07
C ALA A 171 9.11 5.46 -3.98
N ALA A 172 8.80 6.75 -3.92
CA ALA A 172 7.74 7.34 -4.72
C ALA A 172 8.11 7.34 -6.22
N LEU A 173 7.16 6.94 -7.08
CA LEU A 173 7.22 7.04 -8.52
C LEU A 173 7.03 8.50 -8.97
N SER A 174 8.06 9.32 -8.75
CA SER A 174 8.07 10.74 -9.08
C SER A 174 9.36 11.10 -9.81
N GLY A 175 9.30 12.03 -10.76
CA GLY A 175 10.46 12.48 -11.53
C GLY A 175 10.34 12.20 -13.02
N THR A 176 11.45 12.35 -13.74
CA THR A 176 11.51 12.15 -15.19
C THR A 176 12.10 10.79 -15.51
N TYR A 177 11.35 9.93 -16.19
CA TYR A 177 11.77 8.60 -16.63
C TYR A 177 11.91 8.58 -18.15
N LYS A 178 12.99 8.00 -18.67
CA LYS A 178 13.20 7.88 -20.13
C LYS A 178 13.66 6.49 -20.51
N GLY A 179 13.24 6.03 -21.68
CA GLY A 179 13.72 4.78 -22.26
C GLY A 179 13.17 4.52 -23.65
N SER A 180 13.70 3.49 -24.27
CA SER A 180 13.25 3.04 -25.59
C SER A 180 12.15 2.00 -25.45
N VAL A 181 11.24 2.02 -26.41
CA VAL A 181 10.18 1.03 -26.56
C VAL A 181 10.67 -0.08 -27.50
N THR A 182 10.35 -1.34 -27.21
CA THR A 182 10.89 -2.50 -27.93
C THR A 182 10.09 -2.92 -29.17
N ALA A 183 8.96 -2.26 -29.48
CA ALA A 183 8.18 -2.58 -30.66
C ALA A 183 8.74 -1.93 -31.93
N GLY A 184 8.93 -2.75 -32.97
CA GLY A 184 9.20 -2.28 -34.32
C GLY A 184 10.69 -2.21 -34.70
N THR A 185 10.93 -1.81 -35.95
CA THR A 185 12.28 -1.68 -36.54
C THR A 185 12.86 -0.28 -36.36
N THR A 186 12.04 0.69 -35.97
CA THR A 186 12.41 2.10 -35.84
C THR A 186 12.59 2.41 -34.35
N PRO A 187 13.67 3.09 -33.94
CA PRO A 187 13.85 3.45 -32.53
C PRO A 187 12.76 4.42 -32.06
N GLU A 188 11.86 3.93 -31.22
CA GLU A 188 10.85 4.71 -30.52
C GLU A 188 11.30 4.97 -29.08
N THR A 189 11.13 6.21 -28.62
CA THR A 189 11.48 6.59 -27.25
C THR A 189 10.30 7.21 -26.53
N MET A 190 10.24 6.94 -25.23
CA MET A 190 9.22 7.42 -24.32
C MET A 190 9.89 8.16 -23.17
N GLN A 191 9.34 9.32 -22.84
CA GLN A 191 9.69 10.07 -21.64
C GLN A 191 8.42 10.31 -20.82
N LEU A 192 8.47 10.00 -19.54
CA LEU A 192 7.41 10.26 -18.57
C LEU A 192 7.89 11.28 -17.55
N VAL A 193 7.06 12.25 -17.20
CA VAL A 193 7.26 13.15 -16.05
C VAL A 193 6.13 12.87 -15.09
N LEU A 194 6.44 12.17 -13.99
CA LEU A 194 5.46 11.63 -13.05
C LEU A 194 5.54 12.32 -11.68
N SER A 195 4.40 12.35 -11.00
CA SER A 195 4.28 12.80 -9.61
C SER A 195 3.31 11.89 -8.87
N GLN A 196 3.85 11.11 -7.94
CA GLN A 196 3.08 10.29 -7.01
C GLN A 196 2.65 11.12 -5.79
N PHE A 197 1.40 10.95 -5.39
CA PHE A 197 0.87 11.54 -4.16
C PHE A 197 1.52 10.88 -2.93
N GLN A 198 1.74 11.67 -1.87
CA GLN A 198 2.39 11.18 -0.65
C GLN A 198 1.50 10.27 0.20
N GLN A 199 0.19 10.37 0.04
CA GLN A 199 -0.79 9.59 0.80
C GLN A 199 -1.47 8.56 -0.11
N GLY A 200 -1.59 7.33 0.40
CA GLY A 200 -2.37 6.28 -0.24
C GLY A 200 -3.87 6.54 -0.13
N THR A 201 -4.62 6.04 -1.11
CA THR A 201 -6.09 5.99 -1.08
C THR A 201 -6.56 4.84 -0.20
N GLY A 202 -7.83 4.87 0.23
CA GLY A 202 -8.44 3.76 0.99
C GLY A 202 -8.39 2.40 0.28
N ASP A 203 -8.16 2.39 -1.03
CA ASP A 203 -8.09 1.17 -1.85
C ASP A 203 -6.69 0.53 -1.90
N GLY A 204 -5.72 1.09 -1.16
CA GLY A 204 -4.36 0.56 -1.14
C GLY A 204 -3.46 1.07 -2.27
N VAL A 205 -3.84 2.15 -2.95
CA VAL A 205 -3.13 2.68 -4.13
C VAL A 205 -2.67 4.10 -3.87
N PHE A 206 -1.45 4.44 -4.28
CA PHE A 206 -1.03 5.83 -4.41
C PHE A 206 -1.36 6.35 -5.80
N LEU A 207 -2.05 7.49 -5.86
CA LEU A 207 -2.37 8.12 -7.13
C LEU A 207 -1.11 8.69 -7.79
N VAL A 208 -1.04 8.61 -9.11
CA VAL A 208 0.07 9.11 -9.92
C VAL A 208 -0.50 10.00 -11.01
N SER A 209 0.09 11.18 -11.17
CA SER A 209 -0.25 12.13 -12.24
C SER A 209 1.00 12.44 -13.06
N GLY A 210 0.82 13.01 -14.24
CA GLY A 210 1.97 13.41 -15.06
C GLY A 210 1.69 13.59 -16.52
N ASN A 211 2.77 13.65 -17.29
CA ASN A 211 2.74 13.83 -18.73
C ASN A 211 3.72 12.86 -19.38
N ALA A 212 3.46 12.53 -20.64
CA ALA A 212 4.36 11.73 -21.47
C ALA A 212 4.68 12.47 -22.77
N SER A 213 5.91 12.32 -23.23
CA SER A 213 6.34 12.73 -24.57
C SER A 213 6.97 11.56 -25.31
N PHE A 214 6.75 11.53 -26.62
CA PHE A 214 7.10 10.41 -27.48
C PHE A 214 7.87 10.89 -28.70
N THR A 215 8.92 10.16 -29.08
CA THR A 215 9.68 10.40 -30.31
C THR A 215 9.68 9.13 -31.16
N GLY A 216 9.43 9.27 -32.46
CA GLY A 216 9.36 8.16 -33.41
C GLY A 216 7.93 7.70 -33.73
N PHE A 217 6.96 8.05 -32.87
CA PHE A 217 5.55 7.74 -33.06
C PHE A 217 4.90 8.71 -34.07
N SER A 218 4.13 8.18 -35.02
CA SER A 218 3.52 8.95 -36.12
C SER A 218 2.12 9.50 -35.81
N CYS A 219 1.43 8.92 -34.83
CA CYS A 219 0.02 9.20 -34.51
C CYS A 219 -0.19 10.13 -33.32
N PHE A 220 0.73 10.12 -32.35
CA PHE A 220 0.73 11.01 -31.20
C PHE A 220 2.18 11.28 -30.79
N ASN A 221 2.41 12.42 -30.15
CA ASN A 221 3.73 12.77 -29.62
C ASN A 221 3.68 13.22 -28.16
N GLN A 222 2.48 13.36 -27.59
CA GLN A 222 2.26 13.74 -26.21
C GLN A 222 1.08 12.98 -25.62
N ALA A 223 1.11 12.79 -24.31
CA ALA A 223 -0.03 12.29 -23.56
C ALA A 223 -0.07 12.89 -22.14
N SER A 224 -1.25 12.90 -21.53
CA SER A 224 -1.45 13.43 -20.17
C SER A 224 -2.06 12.35 -19.27
N LEU A 225 -1.67 12.35 -18.00
CA LEU A 225 -2.12 11.42 -16.98
C LEU A 225 -2.78 12.22 -15.84
N ALA A 226 -4.10 12.14 -15.77
CA ALA A 226 -4.83 12.61 -14.60
C ALA A 226 -4.55 11.67 -13.41
N SER A 227 -4.59 12.21 -12.19
CA SER A 227 -4.32 11.43 -10.97
C SER A 227 -5.25 10.23 -10.80
N ALA A 228 -6.51 10.33 -11.24
CA ALA A 228 -7.49 9.24 -11.19
C ALA A 228 -7.19 8.09 -12.17
N ASP A 229 -6.34 8.34 -13.18
CA ASP A 229 -5.98 7.39 -14.23
C ASP A 229 -4.61 6.71 -13.98
N GLY A 230 -3.93 7.04 -12.87
CA GLY A 230 -2.61 6.52 -12.53
C GLY A 230 -2.55 6.00 -11.10
N GLY A 231 -2.01 4.80 -10.92
CA GLY A 231 -1.93 4.15 -9.61
C GLY A 231 -0.71 3.26 -9.44
N ILE A 232 -0.19 3.22 -8.21
CA ILE A 232 0.84 2.28 -7.78
C ILE A 232 0.48 1.65 -6.43
N ALA A 233 0.71 0.34 -6.31
CA ALA A 233 0.57 -0.44 -5.08
C ALA A 233 1.70 -1.48 -4.99
N GLY A 234 2.54 -1.38 -3.95
CA GLY A 234 3.80 -2.10 -3.89
C GLY A 234 4.67 -1.77 -5.10
N SER A 235 5.13 -2.81 -5.81
CA SER A 235 5.90 -2.61 -7.05
C SER A 235 5.03 -2.35 -8.28
N ALA A 236 3.74 -2.71 -8.25
CA ALA A 236 2.87 -2.76 -9.42
C ALA A 236 2.36 -1.37 -9.79
N VAL A 237 2.49 -1.02 -11.08
CA VAL A 237 2.13 0.29 -11.63
C VAL A 237 1.13 0.11 -12.76
N ASN A 238 0.07 0.92 -12.76
CA ASN A 238 -0.89 1.03 -13.86
C ASN A 238 -1.14 2.51 -14.17
N LEU A 239 -0.84 2.93 -15.40
CA LEU A 239 -1.02 4.31 -15.85
C LEU A 239 -1.83 4.31 -17.15
N SER A 240 -2.86 5.16 -17.23
CA SER A 240 -3.69 5.33 -18.42
C SER A 240 -3.63 6.78 -18.91
N PHE A 241 -2.73 7.05 -19.85
CA PHE A 241 -2.60 8.38 -20.42
C PHE A 241 -3.63 8.63 -21.51
N VAL A 242 -4.14 9.87 -21.59
CA VAL A 242 -4.89 10.38 -22.75
C VAL A 242 -3.89 10.99 -23.73
N THR A 243 -3.77 10.42 -24.92
CA THR A 243 -2.86 10.92 -25.98
C THR A 243 -3.42 12.15 -26.69
N ASN A 244 -2.58 12.86 -27.43
CA ASN A 244 -3.00 13.95 -28.32
C ASN A 244 -3.40 13.47 -29.73
N ASP A 245 -3.68 12.17 -29.90
CA ASP A 245 -4.31 11.67 -31.13
C ASP A 245 -5.71 12.28 -31.31
N PRO A 246 -6.15 12.61 -32.54
CA PRO A 246 -7.47 13.23 -32.79
C PRO A 246 -8.67 12.42 -32.27
N THR A 247 -8.50 11.11 -32.09
CA THR A 247 -9.55 10.22 -31.54
C THR A 247 -9.53 10.14 -30.01
N SER A 248 -8.63 10.87 -29.33
CA SER A 248 -8.39 10.80 -27.89
C SER A 248 -8.05 9.38 -27.40
N ALA A 249 -7.27 8.65 -28.20
CA ALA A 249 -6.81 7.31 -27.86
C ALA A 249 -6.08 7.30 -26.50
N ARG A 250 -6.24 6.22 -25.73
CA ARG A 250 -5.52 6.05 -24.46
C ARG A 250 -4.32 5.14 -24.61
N LEU A 251 -3.20 5.54 -24.00
CA LEU A 251 -2.02 4.69 -23.80
C LEU A 251 -2.07 4.11 -22.39
N LEU A 252 -2.19 2.78 -22.32
CA LEU A 252 -2.15 2.00 -21.10
C LEU A 252 -0.75 1.46 -20.88
N LEU A 253 -0.13 1.80 -19.75
CA LEU A 253 1.16 1.28 -19.32
C LEU A 253 0.96 0.47 -18.03
N THR A 254 1.34 -0.81 -18.08
CA THR A 254 1.39 -1.68 -16.91
C THR A 254 2.81 -2.19 -16.73
N GLY A 255 3.26 -2.26 -15.49
CA GLY A 255 4.59 -2.75 -15.19
C GLY A 255 4.93 -2.72 -13.72
N THR A 256 6.23 -2.74 -13.43
CA THR A 256 6.76 -2.76 -12.07
C THR A 256 7.92 -1.82 -11.91
N ILE A 257 8.08 -1.23 -10.72
CA ILE A 257 9.26 -0.43 -10.37
C ILE A 257 10.26 -1.21 -9.52
N THR A 258 11.51 -0.76 -9.51
CA THR A 258 12.50 -1.13 -8.48
C THR A 258 12.16 -0.45 -7.14
N SER A 259 12.67 -0.96 -6.02
CA SER A 259 12.37 -0.41 -4.68
C SER A 259 12.84 1.03 -4.48
N ASP A 260 13.90 1.45 -5.17
CA ASP A 260 14.38 2.82 -5.20
C ASP A 260 13.63 3.73 -6.19
N ALA A 261 12.62 3.17 -6.88
CA ALA A 261 11.88 3.79 -7.98
C ALA A 261 12.78 4.40 -9.08
N LYS A 262 14.02 3.93 -9.26
CA LYS A 262 14.93 4.41 -10.31
C LYS A 262 14.63 3.81 -11.68
N THR A 263 14.00 2.64 -11.71
CA THR A 263 13.63 1.95 -12.95
C THR A 263 12.15 1.60 -12.93
N PHE A 264 11.45 1.92 -14.03
CA PHE A 264 10.11 1.45 -14.32
C PHE A 264 10.16 0.47 -15.50
N ASN A 265 9.95 -0.81 -15.20
CA ASN A 265 9.88 -1.88 -16.17
C ASN A 265 8.45 -2.01 -16.68
N VAL A 266 8.19 -1.44 -17.85
CA VAL A 266 6.89 -1.53 -18.53
C VAL A 266 6.79 -2.90 -19.19
N SER A 267 5.98 -3.78 -18.60
CA SER A 267 5.73 -5.12 -19.13
C SER A 267 4.66 -5.15 -20.22
N SER A 268 3.81 -4.12 -20.29
CA SER A 268 2.81 -3.97 -21.34
C SER A 268 2.54 -2.49 -21.60
N ALA A 269 2.66 -2.09 -22.85
CA ALA A 269 2.24 -0.79 -23.34
C ALA A 269 1.24 -0.98 -24.51
N MET A 270 0.04 -0.44 -24.37
CA MET A 270 -1.05 -0.63 -25.32
C MET A 270 -1.78 0.67 -25.62
N VAL A 271 -2.07 0.92 -26.89
CA VAL A 271 -2.90 2.03 -27.36
C VAL A 271 -4.28 1.48 -27.71
N THR A 272 -5.33 2.06 -27.12
CA THR A 272 -6.71 1.52 -27.17
C THR A 272 -7.54 1.96 -28.38
N GLY A 273 -7.04 2.91 -29.19
CA GLY A 273 -7.78 3.47 -30.31
C GLY A 273 -6.89 4.26 -31.28
N GLY A 274 -7.52 4.84 -32.30
CA GLY A 274 -6.82 5.63 -33.33
C GLY A 274 -5.94 4.79 -34.26
N ASN A 275 -5.09 5.48 -35.03
CA ASN A 275 -4.26 4.86 -36.07
C ASN A 275 -3.10 4.01 -35.50
N CYS A 276 -2.80 4.17 -34.21
CA CYS A 276 -1.79 3.40 -33.51
C CYS A 276 -2.38 2.37 -32.54
N ALA A 277 -3.67 2.03 -32.67
CA ALA A 277 -4.28 1.03 -31.83
C ALA A 277 -3.49 -0.29 -31.86
N GLY A 278 -3.27 -0.89 -30.69
CA GLY A 278 -2.52 -2.12 -30.52
C GLY A 278 -1.42 -2.03 -29.47
N SER A 279 -0.66 -3.11 -29.36
CA SER A 279 0.49 -3.18 -28.46
C SER A 279 1.68 -2.43 -29.05
N ILE A 280 2.30 -1.57 -28.24
CA ILE A 280 3.60 -0.96 -28.53
C ILE A 280 4.72 -1.66 -27.77
N GLY A 281 4.47 -2.84 -27.17
CA GLY A 281 5.51 -3.71 -26.61
C GLY A 281 5.88 -3.40 -25.17
N THR A 282 7.17 -3.53 -24.85
CA THR A 282 7.73 -3.32 -23.51
C THR A 282 8.72 -2.16 -23.50
N ALA A 283 9.02 -1.63 -22.33
CA ALA A 283 10.04 -0.60 -22.17
C ALA A 283 10.72 -0.72 -20.80
N VAL A 284 11.96 -0.28 -20.72
CA VAL A 284 12.66 -0.05 -19.46
C VAL A 284 12.94 1.44 -19.39
N LEU A 285 12.26 2.12 -18.47
CA LEU A 285 12.39 3.57 -18.30
C LEU A 285 13.23 3.86 -17.05
N THR A 286 14.29 4.63 -17.20
CA THR A 286 15.21 4.98 -16.11
C THR A 286 15.02 6.43 -15.71
N GLN A 287 14.94 6.68 -14.40
CA GLN A 287 14.87 8.02 -13.84
C GLN A 287 16.13 8.82 -14.20
N GLN A 288 15.96 10.06 -14.62
CA GLN A 288 17.02 10.98 -15.04
C GLN A 288 17.47 11.91 -13.90
#